data_AF-A0A1I2THA9-F1
#
_entry.id   AF-A0A1I2THA9-F1
#
_cell.length_a   1.000
_cell.length_b   1.000
_cell.length_c   1.000
_cell.angle_alpha   90.00
_cell.angle_beta   90.00
_cell.angle_gamma   90.00
#
_symmetry.space_group_name_H-M   'P 1'
#
loop_
_entity.id
_entity.type
_entity.pdbx_description
1 polymer ?
#
loop_
_entity_poly.entity_id
_entity_poly.type
_entity_poly.pdbx_seq_one_letter_code
_entity_poly.pdbx_strand_id
1 'polypeptide(L)' 'MSQHHKHASVAVAQTLFDGMPPAEQAQVRAEAEAKGVSPIEIVRLSLDILIAESRPASAPVRGTGPTGA' A
#
# COMPACT_ATOMS: atom_id res chain seq x y z
N MET A 1 -22.23 -0.95 4.52
CA MET A 1 -21.72 -1.72 3.36
C MET A 1 -20.41 -1.11 2.88
N SER A 2 -19.28 -1.49 3.47
CA SER A 2 -17.96 -0.95 3.10
C SER A 2 -17.11 -2.07 2.49
N GLN A 3 -17.45 -2.48 1.26
CA GLN A 3 -16.79 -3.60 0.56
C GLN A 3 -15.92 -3.17 -0.63
N HIS A 4 -15.82 -1.87 -0.92
CA HIS A 4 -15.09 -1.40 -2.12
C HIS A 4 -13.59 -1.21 -1.92
N HIS A 5 -13.09 -1.15 -0.68
CA HIS A 5 -11.66 -0.92 -0.45
C HIS A 5 -10.81 -2.18 -0.65
N LYS A 6 -11.34 -3.39 -0.42
CA LYS A 6 -10.54 -4.63 -0.54
C LYS A 6 -10.30 -5.08 -1.97
N HIS A 7 -11.24 -4.81 -2.89
CA HIS A 7 -11.08 -5.18 -4.30
C HIS A 7 -10.27 -4.16 -5.11
N ALA A 8 -10.35 -2.88 -4.76
CA ALA A 8 -9.55 -1.84 -5.41
C ALA A 8 -8.04 -2.12 -5.28
N SER A 9 -7.57 -2.52 -4.09
CA SER A 9 -6.15 -2.82 -3.88
C SER A 9 -5.64 -4.00 -4.70
N VAL A 10 -6.50 -4.99 -5.01
CA VAL A 10 -6.11 -6.16 -5.82
C VAL A 10 -5.97 -5.80 -7.30
N ALA A 11 -6.92 -5.02 -7.83
CA ALA A 11 -6.86 -4.55 -9.21
C ALA A 11 -5.67 -3.59 -9.42
N VAL A 12 -5.44 -2.68 -8.47
CA VAL A 12 -4.30 -1.75 -8.50
C VAL A 12 -2.97 -2.49 -8.41
N ALA A 13 -2.85 -3.49 -7.54
CA ALA A 13 -1.63 -4.30 -7.45
C ALA A 13 -1.36 -5.12 -8.72
N GLN A 14 -2.41 -5.62 -9.39
CA GLN A 14 -2.28 -6.26 -10.69
C GLN A 14 -1.81 -5.28 -11.77
N THR A 15 -2.40 -4.09 -11.86
CA THR A 15 -1.99 -3.07 -12.83
C THR A 15 -0.55 -2.62 -12.60
N LEU A 16 -0.12 -2.46 -11.35
CA LEU A 16 1.27 -2.11 -11.03
C LEU A 16 2.24 -3.24 -11.38
N PHE A 17 1.89 -4.48 -11.05
CA PHE A 17 2.72 -5.64 -11.39
C PHE A 17 2.85 -5.82 -12.92
N ASP A 18 1.77 -5.62 -13.67
CA ASP A 18 1.77 -5.69 -15.14
C ASP A 18 2.59 -4.56 -15.77
N GLY A 19 2.57 -3.36 -15.17
CA GLY A 19 3.36 -2.21 -15.61
C GLY A 19 4.83 -2.22 -15.17
N MET A 20 5.25 -3.14 -14.28
CA MET A 20 6.64 -3.23 -13.83
C MET A 20 7.55 -3.80 -14.94
N PRO A 21 8.80 -3.32 -15.05
CA PRO A 21 9.76 -3.91 -15.97
C PRO A 21 10.07 -5.37 -15.59
N PRO A 22 10.44 -6.23 -16.56
CA PRO A 22 10.58 -7.66 -16.34
C PRO A 22 11.64 -8.02 -15.28
N ALA A 23 12.66 -7.17 -15.09
CA ALA A 23 13.65 -7.33 -14.03
C ALA A 23 13.06 -7.13 -12.62
N GLU A 24 12.11 -6.20 -12.46
CA GLU A 24 11.41 -5.98 -11.20
C GLU A 24 10.36 -7.09 -10.97
N GLN A 25 9.63 -7.50 -12.02
CA GLN A 25 8.70 -8.62 -11.92
C GLN A 25 9.39 -9.92 -11.48
N ALA A 26 10.61 -10.18 -11.98
CA ALA A 26 11.40 -11.35 -11.58
C ALA A 26 11.80 -11.31 -10.10
N GLN A 27 12.16 -10.14 -9.58
CA GLN A 27 12.47 -9.96 -8.15
C GLN A 27 11.24 -10.17 -7.28
N VAL A 28 10.09 -9.60 -7.66
CA VAL A 28 8.82 -9.77 -6.94
C VAL A 28 8.38 -11.24 -6.97
N ARG A 29 8.57 -11.96 -8.07
CA ARG A 29 8.29 -13.41 -8.15
C ARG A 29 9.21 -14.21 -7.24
N ALA A 30 10.51 -13.96 -7.28
CA ALA A 30 11.48 -14.65 -6.41
C ALA A 30 11.16 -14.42 -4.92
N GLU A 31 10.77 -13.21 -4.56
CA GLU A 31 10.37 -12.89 -3.18
C GLU A 31 9.03 -13.53 -2.80
N ALA A 32 8.08 -13.59 -3.73
CA ALA A 32 6.80 -14.28 -3.55
C ALA A 32 7.00 -15.79 -3.32
N GLU A 33 7.86 -16.43 -4.12
CA GLU A 33 8.26 -17.83 -3.95
C GLU A 33 8.95 -18.07 -2.62
N ALA A 34 9.89 -17.20 -2.23
CA ALA A 34 10.60 -17.31 -0.96
C ALA A 34 9.65 -17.20 0.26
N LYS A 35 8.57 -16.43 0.13
CA LYS A 35 7.55 -16.23 1.18
C LYS A 35 6.36 -17.18 1.07
N GLY A 36 6.27 -17.98 0.00
CA GLY A 36 5.14 -18.88 -0.27
C GLY A 36 3.82 -18.15 -0.55
N VAL A 37 3.89 -16.92 -1.06
CA VAL A 37 2.72 -16.08 -1.36
C VAL A 37 2.66 -15.75 -2.85
N SER A 38 1.58 -15.11 -3.29
CA SER A 38 1.46 -14.66 -4.68
C SER A 38 2.24 -13.36 -4.93
N PRO A 39 2.80 -13.14 -6.14
CA PRO A 39 3.48 -11.89 -6.50
C PRO A 39 2.60 -10.65 -6.30
N ILE A 40 1.30 -10.78 -6.56
CA ILE A 40 0.31 -9.70 -6.33
C ILE A 40 0.18 -9.36 -4.84
N GLU A 41 0.32 -10.34 -3.94
CA GLU A 41 0.28 -10.11 -2.49
C GLU A 41 1.55 -9.39 -2.01
N ILE A 42 2.71 -9.66 -2.62
CA ILE A 42 3.94 -8.89 -2.37
C ILE A 42 3.75 -7.43 -2.76
N VAL A 43 3.20 -7.16 -3.95
CA VAL A 43 2.93 -5.79 -4.41
C VAL A 43 1.92 -5.08 -3.50
N ARG A 44 0.89 -5.80 -3.02
CA ARG A 44 -0.08 -5.26 -2.05
C ARG A 44 0.57 -4.93 -0.71
N LEU A 45 1.43 -5.81 -0.18
CA LEU A 45 2.16 -5.57 1.06
C LEU A 45 3.07 -4.34 0.94
N SER A 46 3.78 -4.20 -0.17
CA SER A 46 4.59 -3.01 -0.44
C SER A 46 3.74 -1.74 -0.53
N LEU A 47 2.56 -1.81 -1.15
CA LEU A 47 1.57 -0.73 -1.19
C LEU A 47 1.05 -0.36 0.21
N ASP A 48 0.73 -1.35 1.04
CA ASP A 48 0.26 -1.13 2.42
C ASP A 48 1.35 -0.45 3.27
N ILE A 49 2.63 -0.84 3.11
CA ILE A 49 3.77 -0.16 3.75
C ILE A 49 3.86 1.29 3.27
N LEU A 50 3.82 1.52 1.94
CA LEU A 50 3.88 2.87 1.38
C LEU A 50 2.72 3.74 1.85
N ILE A 51 1.50 3.20 1.99
CA ILE A 51 0.33 3.94 2.52
C ILE A 51 0.49 4.19 4.02
N ALA A 52 1.03 3.22 4.77
CA ALA A 52 1.30 3.37 6.19
C ALA A 52 2.37 4.44 6.46
N GLU A 53 3.42 4.50 5.65
CA GLU A 53 4.48 5.52 5.70
C GLU A 53 4.02 6.87 5.13
N SER A 54 3.18 6.86 4.10
CA SER A 54 2.59 8.07 3.49
C SER A 54 1.42 8.62 4.28
N ARG A 55 0.93 7.94 5.31
CA ARG A 55 0.04 8.54 6.30
C ARG A 55 0.91 9.50 7.12
N PRO A 56 0.84 10.83 6.92
CA PRO A 56 1.42 11.72 7.90
C PRO A 56 0.73 11.37 9.22
N ALA A 57 1.48 11.34 10.31
CA ALA A 57 0.94 11.26 11.65
C ALA A 57 0.01 12.46 11.92
N SER A 58 -1.22 12.43 11.40
CA SER A 58 -2.34 13.18 11.92
C SER A 58 -2.89 12.33 13.06
N ALA A 59 -2.80 12.71 14.32
CA ALA A 59 -2.39 13.95 14.98
C ALA A 59 -2.26 13.63 16.48
N PRO A 60 -1.82 14.56 17.34
CA PRO A 60 -2.47 14.69 18.63
C PRO A 60 -3.53 15.78 18.55
N VAL A 61 -4.79 15.37 18.70
CA VAL A 61 -5.84 16.23 19.24
C VAL A 61 -5.37 16.78 20.60
N ARG A 62 -4.99 18.05 20.67
CA ARG A 62 -5.05 18.82 21.92
C ARG A 62 -5.53 20.22 21.55
N GLY A 63 -6.74 20.53 21.98
CA GLY A 63 -7.35 21.83 21.73
C GLY A 63 -6.59 22.95 22.43
N THR A 64 -6.50 24.08 21.75
CA THR A 64 -6.45 25.44 22.31
C THR A 64 -6.86 26.41 21.20
N GLY A 65 -8.14 26.78 21.14
CA GLY A 65 -8.44 28.21 21.04
C GLY A 65 -8.31 28.82 22.45
N PRO A 66 -8.33 30.16 22.64
CA PRO A 66 -8.54 31.25 21.67
C PRO A 66 -7.29 32.18 21.61
N THR A 67 -7.17 33.18 20.74
CA THR A 67 -7.80 34.50 20.82
C THR A 67 -7.10 35.37 19.78
N GLY A 68 -7.87 36.08 18.96
CA GLY A 68 -7.36 37.25 18.26
C GLY A 68 -7.07 38.38 19.25
N ALA A 69 -5.93 39.04 19.08
CA ALA A 69 -5.67 40.41 19.51
C ALA A 69 -4.61 40.99 18.57
#